data_AF-A0A7C1VXU0-F1
#
_entry.id   AF-A0A7C1VXU0-F1
#
_cell.length_a   1.000
_cell.length_b   1.000
_cell.length_c   1.000
_cell.angle_alpha   90.00
_cell.angle_beta   90.00
_cell.angle_gamma   90.00
#
_symmetry.space_group_name_H-M   'P 1'
#
loop_
_entity.id
_entity.type
_entity.pdbx_description
1 polymer ?
#
loop_
_entity_poly.entity_id
_entity_poly.type
_entity_poly.pdbx_seq_one_letter_code
_entity_poly.pdbx_strand_id
1 'polypeptide(L)'
;MRILIILSILIPIIVIPAESKEKLYYIGSRKCRLCHFDYFQGWEKDLHAMAFESLRRMKDNPYCLKCHTTGYGEPGGFISEKITPQLRGVQCEACHGPGSKHKENPTDPNSLPVGTHIDYKTVCIQCHDQ
;
A
#
# COMPACT_ATOMS: atom_id res chain seq x y z
N MET A 1 20.18 -10.73 66.25
CA MET A 1 20.69 -11.11 64.91
C MET A 1 19.50 -11.57 64.08
N ARG A 2 18.87 -10.67 63.32
CA ARG A 2 17.69 -10.98 62.48
C ARG A 2 18.17 -11.22 61.05
N ILE A 3 18.13 -12.47 60.61
CA ILE A 3 18.48 -12.88 59.24
C ILE A 3 17.27 -12.55 58.36
N LEU A 4 17.39 -11.51 57.53
CA LEU A 4 16.42 -11.18 56.48
C LEU A 4 16.68 -12.13 55.29
N ILE A 5 15.82 -13.11 55.11
CA ILE A 5 15.85 -14.02 53.95
C ILE A 5 15.20 -13.28 52.78
N ILE A 6 16.01 -12.81 51.84
CA ILE A 6 15.53 -12.24 50.58
C ILE A 6 15.14 -13.42 49.68
N LEU A 7 13.85 -13.77 49.67
CA LEU A 7 13.31 -14.78 48.77
C LEU A 7 13.40 -14.24 47.34
N SER A 8 14.43 -14.68 46.61
CA SER A 8 14.70 -14.29 45.23
C SER A 8 13.70 -14.99 44.31
N ILE A 9 12.56 -14.34 44.07
CA ILE A 9 11.55 -14.86 43.14
C ILE A 9 12.13 -14.74 41.72
N LEU A 10 12.65 -15.86 41.21
CA LEU A 10 12.97 -16.05 39.79
C LEU A 10 11.67 -16.04 38.99
N ILE A 11 11.23 -14.85 38.58
CA ILE A 11 10.14 -14.71 37.62
C ILE A 11 10.69 -15.19 36.27
N PRO A 12 10.16 -16.28 35.67
CA PRO A 12 10.59 -16.69 34.35
C PRO A 12 10.22 -15.57 33.38
N ILE A 13 11.22 -14.97 32.75
CA ILE A 13 11.03 -14.00 31.67
C ILE A 13 10.43 -14.78 30.51
N ILE A 14 9.10 -14.77 30.41
CA ILE A 14 8.38 -15.25 29.25
C ILE A 14 8.73 -14.28 28.13
N VAL A 15 9.66 -14.68 27.28
CA VAL A 15 9.98 -13.97 26.04
C VAL A 15 8.80 -14.18 25.11
N ILE A 16 7.85 -13.25 25.10
CA ILE A 16 6.79 -13.21 24.11
C ILE A 16 7.45 -12.76 22.79
N PRO A 17 7.40 -13.55 21.71
CA PRO A 17 7.89 -13.10 20.41
C PRO A 17 7.08 -11.87 20.00
N ALA A 18 7.78 -10.75 19.75
CA ALA A 18 7.14 -9.59 19.16
C ALA A 18 6.75 -9.94 17.72
N GLU A 19 5.45 -10.03 17.46
CA GLU A 19 4.92 -10.22 16.12
C GLU A 19 5.26 -8.99 15.28
N SER A 20 6.22 -9.13 14.36
CA SER A 20 6.57 -8.06 13.44
C SER A 20 5.41 -7.90 12.46
N LYS A 21 4.61 -6.84 12.61
CA LYS A 21 3.71 -6.40 11.53
C LYS A 21 4.58 -6.14 10.30
N GLU A 22 4.57 -7.08 9.37
CA GLU A 22 5.28 -6.97 8.10
C GLU A 22 4.78 -5.71 7.37
N LYS A 23 5.72 -4.83 6.99
CA LYS A 23 5.38 -3.51 6.47
C LYS A 23 4.93 -3.64 5.02
N LEU A 24 3.63 -3.52 4.78
CA LEU A 24 3.07 -3.46 3.43
C LEU A 24 3.66 -2.28 2.65
N TYR A 25 3.99 -2.53 1.39
CA TYR A 25 4.47 -1.53 0.44
C TYR A 25 3.82 -1.70 -0.93
N TYR A 26 3.78 -0.60 -1.69
CA TYR A 26 3.27 -0.56 -3.05
C TYR A 26 4.31 -1.11 -4.02
N ILE A 27 3.88 -2.01 -4.90
CA ILE A 27 4.77 -2.76 -5.79
C ILE A 27 4.87 -2.14 -7.19
N GLY A 28 3.88 -1.36 -7.58
CA GLY A 28 3.70 -0.76 -8.90
C GLY A 28 3.01 -1.69 -9.91
N SER A 29 2.14 -1.10 -10.72
CA SER A 29 1.31 -1.76 -11.76
C SER A 29 2.06 -2.70 -12.70
N ARG A 30 3.33 -2.39 -13.04
CA ARG A 30 4.15 -3.24 -13.91
C ARG A 30 4.36 -4.66 -13.36
N LYS A 31 4.36 -4.84 -12.03
CA LYS A 31 4.44 -6.18 -11.44
C LYS A 31 3.11 -6.91 -11.49
N CYS A 32 2.00 -6.18 -11.38
CA CYS A 32 0.64 -6.72 -11.57
C CYS A 32 0.49 -7.31 -12.98
N ARG A 33 1.05 -6.65 -14.00
CA ARG A 33 1.05 -7.11 -15.40
C ARG A 33 1.53 -8.56 -15.60
N LEU A 34 2.45 -9.05 -14.76
CA LEU A 34 3.06 -10.37 -14.93
C LEU A 34 2.05 -11.52 -14.79
N CYS A 35 1.03 -11.32 -13.95
CA CYS A 35 -0.05 -12.31 -13.75
C CYS A 35 -1.41 -11.79 -14.27
N HIS A 36 -1.64 -10.47 -14.24
CA HIS A 36 -2.89 -9.82 -14.63
C HIS A 36 -2.72 -8.99 -15.91
N PHE A 37 -2.30 -9.65 -16.99
CA PHE A 37 -1.96 -8.99 -18.24
C PHE A 37 -3.13 -8.25 -18.89
N ASP A 38 -4.29 -8.91 -18.99
CA ASP A 38 -5.46 -8.34 -19.68
C ASP A 38 -6.02 -7.11 -18.95
N TYR A 39 -6.11 -7.18 -17.61
CA TYR A 39 -6.50 -6.04 -16.78
C TYR A 39 -5.52 -4.88 -16.91
N PHE A 40 -4.21 -5.18 -16.92
CA PHE A 40 -3.19 -4.17 -17.11
C PHE A 40 -3.32 -3.49 -18.47
N GLN A 41 -3.59 -4.24 -19.55
CA GLN A 41 -3.81 -3.67 -20.89
C GLN A 41 -5.03 -2.76 -20.98
N GLY A 42 -6.09 -3.06 -20.23
CA GLY A 42 -7.24 -2.16 -20.12
C GLY A 42 -6.87 -0.89 -19.38
N TRP A 43 -6.27 -1.04 -18.19
CA TRP A 43 -5.88 0.06 -17.33
C TRP A 43 -4.85 1.00 -17.99
N GLU A 44 -3.83 0.48 -18.67
CA GLU A 44 -2.76 1.31 -19.24
C GLU A 44 -3.25 2.31 -20.31
N LYS A 45 -4.46 2.09 -20.84
CA LYS A 45 -5.13 2.94 -21.83
C LYS A 45 -6.18 3.87 -21.20
N ASP A 46 -6.48 3.69 -19.92
CA ASP A 46 -7.45 4.50 -19.17
C ASP A 46 -6.84 5.85 -18.74
N LEU A 47 -7.70 6.85 -18.55
CA LEU A 47 -7.37 8.15 -17.99
C LEU A 47 -6.71 8.05 -16.61
N HIS A 48 -7.04 7.04 -15.81
CA HIS A 48 -6.38 6.79 -14.53
C HIS A 48 -4.87 6.55 -14.66
N ALA A 49 -4.44 5.79 -15.68
CA ALA A 49 -3.01 5.58 -15.94
C ALA A 49 -2.28 6.86 -16.36
N MET A 50 -3.01 7.81 -16.96
CA MET A 50 -2.51 9.11 -17.42
C MET A 50 -2.78 10.26 -16.43
N ALA A 51 -3.35 9.97 -15.25
CA ALA A 51 -3.80 10.99 -14.31
C ALA A 51 -2.64 11.91 -13.88
N PHE A 52 -1.44 11.39 -13.67
CA PHE A 52 -0.32 12.23 -13.25
C PHE A 52 0.11 13.23 -14.33
N GLU A 53 0.07 12.83 -15.60
CA GLU A 53 0.42 13.68 -16.73
C GLU A 53 -0.54 14.86 -16.87
N SER A 54 -1.81 14.69 -16.49
CA SER A 54 -2.80 15.76 -16.55
C SER A 54 -2.50 16.93 -15.60
N LEU A 55 -1.66 16.74 -14.58
CA LEU A 55 -1.28 17.79 -13.63
C LEU A 55 -0.44 18.90 -14.24
N ARG A 56 0.31 18.63 -15.31
CA ARG A 56 1.21 19.60 -15.98
C ARG A 56 2.17 20.28 -14.98
N ARG A 57 1.86 21.53 -14.57
CA ARG A 57 2.67 22.34 -13.63
C ARG A 57 2.33 22.09 -12.15
N MET A 58 1.30 21.29 -11.86
CA MET A 58 0.80 21.02 -10.51
C MET A 58 1.36 19.70 -9.92
N LYS A 59 2.39 19.13 -10.54
CA LYS A 59 2.97 17.83 -10.16
C LYS A 59 3.58 17.80 -8.75
N ASP A 60 3.88 18.96 -8.16
CA ASP A 60 4.39 19.06 -6.79
C ASP A 60 3.31 19.50 -5.78
N ASN A 61 2.06 19.72 -6.23
CA ASN A 61 0.98 20.15 -5.35
C ASN A 61 0.44 18.95 -4.54
N PRO A 62 0.60 18.92 -3.20
CA PRO A 62 0.16 17.80 -2.37
C PRO A 62 -1.34 17.51 -2.46
N TYR A 63 -2.17 18.53 -2.69
CA TYR A 63 -3.61 18.36 -2.85
C TYR A 63 -3.94 17.55 -4.10
N CYS A 64 -3.25 17.84 -5.20
CA CYS A 64 -3.42 17.12 -6.47
C CYS A 64 -2.84 15.71 -6.42
N LEU A 65 -1.68 15.55 -5.77
CA LEU A 65 -0.97 14.28 -5.68
C LEU A 65 -1.77 13.19 -4.97
N LYS A 66 -2.65 13.55 -4.03
CA LYS A 66 -3.58 12.61 -3.38
C LYS A 66 -4.44 11.83 -4.38
N CYS A 67 -4.88 12.48 -5.46
CA CYS A 67 -5.80 11.87 -6.43
C CYS A 67 -5.14 11.45 -7.74
N HIS A 68 -3.96 11.99 -8.06
CA HIS A 68 -3.29 11.78 -9.35
C HIS A 68 -2.07 10.86 -9.27
N THR A 69 -1.84 10.22 -8.12
CA THR A 69 -0.78 9.24 -7.92
C THR A 69 -1.26 8.08 -7.06
N THR A 70 -0.44 7.07 -6.88
CA THR A 70 -0.80 5.89 -6.09
C THR A 70 -0.18 5.97 -4.68
N GLY A 71 -1.04 6.00 -3.66
CA GLY A 71 -0.63 5.93 -2.26
C GLY A 71 0.05 7.19 -1.72
N TYR A 72 -0.15 8.37 -2.32
CA TYR A 72 0.45 9.60 -1.78
C TYR A 72 0.01 9.87 -0.34
N GLY A 73 0.97 10.11 0.55
CA GLY A 73 0.72 10.28 1.98
C GLY A 73 0.63 8.97 2.77
N GLU A 74 0.57 7.82 2.10
CA GLU A 74 0.55 6.50 2.74
C GLU A 74 1.96 5.90 2.86
N PRO A 75 2.21 5.05 3.87
CA PRO A 75 3.48 4.35 4.01
C PRO A 75 3.86 3.57 2.75
N GLY A 76 5.02 3.90 2.17
CA GLY A 76 5.55 3.24 0.97
C GLY A 76 4.87 3.64 -0.35
N GLY A 77 3.98 4.63 -0.35
CA GLY A 77 3.33 5.13 -1.56
C GLY A 77 4.14 6.21 -2.28
N PHE A 78 3.50 6.96 -3.17
CA PHE A 78 4.15 7.99 -3.97
C PHE A 78 4.77 9.10 -3.10
N ILE A 79 6.03 9.45 -3.38
CA ILE A 79 6.76 10.55 -2.73
C ILE A 79 7.00 11.69 -3.73
N SER A 80 7.62 11.37 -4.87
CA SER A 80 7.86 12.31 -5.96
C SER A 80 8.21 11.55 -7.24
N GLU A 81 8.17 12.24 -8.39
CA GLU A 81 8.58 11.67 -9.68
C GLU A 81 10.05 11.20 -9.66
N LYS A 82 10.90 11.78 -8.80
CA LYS A 82 12.30 11.38 -8.67
C LYS A 82 12.49 10.16 -7.76
N ILE A 83 11.72 10.03 -6.68
CA ILE A 83 11.95 9.01 -5.64
C ILE A 83 11.14 7.74 -5.93
N THR A 84 9.90 7.89 -6.38
CA THR A 84 8.97 6.78 -6.66
C THR A 84 8.31 6.94 -8.04
N PRO A 85 9.09 7.05 -9.14
CA PRO A 85 8.53 7.23 -10.48
C PRO A 85 7.56 6.12 -10.90
N GLN A 86 7.73 4.93 -10.34
CA GLN A 86 6.88 3.77 -10.60
C GLN A 86 5.48 3.86 -9.98
N LEU A 87 5.20 4.85 -9.12
CA LEU A 87 3.90 5.06 -8.46
C LEU A 87 3.15 6.30 -9.01
N ARG A 88 3.61 6.84 -10.15
CA ARG A 88 2.88 7.90 -10.87
C ARG A 88 1.54 7.38 -11.41
N GLY A 89 0.54 8.24 -11.43
CA GLY A 89 -0.81 7.93 -11.92
C GLY A 89 -1.64 7.14 -10.91
N VAL A 90 -2.93 6.98 -11.20
CA VAL A 90 -3.85 6.15 -10.42
C VAL A 90 -3.72 4.72 -10.94
N GLN A 91 -3.00 3.88 -10.20
CA GLN A 91 -2.67 2.51 -10.60
C GLN A 91 -3.63 1.48 -9.98
N CYS A 92 -3.38 0.20 -10.26
CA CYS A 92 -4.08 -0.93 -9.65
C CYS A 92 -4.20 -0.76 -8.12
N GLU A 93 -3.09 -0.44 -7.47
CA GLU A 93 -3.00 -0.35 -6.00
C GLU A 93 -3.68 0.90 -5.41
N ALA A 94 -4.11 1.87 -6.24
CA ALA A 94 -4.91 3.00 -5.76
C ALA A 94 -6.33 2.56 -5.39
N CYS A 95 -6.88 1.56 -6.09
CA CYS A 95 -8.18 0.97 -5.77
C CYS A 95 -8.07 -0.30 -4.93
N HIS A 96 -7.01 -1.08 -5.18
CA HIS A 96 -6.83 -2.41 -4.60
C HIS A 96 -5.96 -2.42 -3.33
N GLY A 97 -5.28 -1.31 -2.99
CA GLY A 97 -4.32 -1.25 -1.88
C GLY A 97 -2.95 -1.88 -2.19
N PRO A 98 -2.00 -1.85 -1.23
CA PRO A 98 -0.62 -2.32 -1.45
C PRO A 98 -0.54 -3.81 -1.76
N GLY A 99 0.10 -4.17 -2.89
CA GLY A 99 0.14 -5.54 -3.40
C GLY A 99 1.34 -6.39 -2.95
N SER A 100 2.15 -5.92 -2.01
CA SER A 100 3.39 -6.61 -1.56
C SER A 100 3.13 -8.04 -1.07
N LYS A 101 2.17 -8.21 -0.16
CA LYS A 101 1.79 -9.53 0.35
C LYS A 101 1.18 -10.43 -0.75
N HIS A 102 0.33 -9.85 -1.60
CA HIS A 102 -0.27 -10.58 -2.71
C HIS A 102 0.78 -11.13 -3.69
N LYS A 103 1.77 -10.31 -4.01
CA LYS A 103 2.86 -10.71 -4.90
C LYS A 103 3.65 -11.91 -4.34
N GLU A 104 3.81 -11.99 -3.03
CA GLU A 104 4.59 -13.04 -2.37
C GLU A 104 3.82 -14.35 -2.25
N ASN A 105 2.50 -14.28 -2.04
CA ASN A 105 1.66 -15.48 -1.93
C ASN A 105 0.32 -15.33 -2.68
N PRO A 106 0.32 -15.29 -4.03
CA PRO A 106 -0.84 -14.89 -4.83
C PRO A 106 -2.07 -15.80 -4.68
N THR A 107 -1.90 -17.01 -4.15
CA THR A 107 -2.97 -17.98 -3.93
C THR A 107 -3.60 -17.91 -2.54
N ASP A 108 -2.98 -17.19 -1.59
CA ASP A 108 -3.55 -17.01 -0.25
C ASP A 108 -4.66 -15.93 -0.29
N PRO A 109 -5.91 -16.27 0.06
CA PRO A 109 -7.01 -15.30 0.12
C PRO A 109 -6.74 -14.12 1.06
N ASN A 110 -5.90 -14.31 2.08
CA ASN A 110 -5.52 -13.26 3.05
C ASN A 110 -4.36 -12.39 2.57
N SER A 111 -3.76 -12.73 1.43
CA SER A 111 -2.74 -11.92 0.76
C SER A 111 -3.34 -10.95 -0.23
N LEU A 112 -4.60 -11.20 -0.64
CA LEU A 112 -5.21 -10.49 -1.74
C LEU A 112 -5.26 -8.99 -1.40
N PRO A 113 -4.97 -8.12 -2.38
CA PRO A 113 -5.37 -6.73 -2.28
C PRO A 113 -6.89 -6.70 -2.07
N VAL A 114 -7.48 -5.57 -1.69
CA VAL A 114 -8.93 -5.40 -1.38
C VAL A 114 -9.87 -5.97 -2.49
N GLY A 115 -9.33 -6.26 -3.69
CA GLY A 115 -9.89 -6.84 -4.90
C GLY A 115 -10.96 -7.95 -4.86
N THR A 116 -11.11 -8.76 -3.81
CA THR A 116 -12.26 -9.69 -3.73
C THR A 116 -13.52 -9.06 -3.15
N HIS A 117 -13.38 -7.98 -2.37
CA HIS A 117 -14.47 -7.27 -1.72
C HIS A 117 -14.19 -5.76 -1.69
N ILE A 118 -14.00 -5.15 -2.87
CA ILE A 118 -13.87 -3.69 -2.97
C ILE A 118 -15.25 -3.05 -2.90
N ASP A 119 -15.44 -2.18 -1.91
CA ASP A 119 -16.46 -1.16 -1.98
C ASP A 119 -15.99 -0.04 -2.93
N TYR A 120 -16.27 -0.24 -4.23
CA TYR A 120 -15.84 0.71 -5.26
C TYR A 120 -16.45 2.09 -5.06
N LYS A 121 -17.62 2.21 -4.43
CA LYS A 121 -18.19 3.52 -4.13
C LYS A 121 -17.26 4.29 -3.20
N THR A 122 -16.85 3.66 -2.10
CA THR A 122 -15.95 4.28 -1.12
C THR A 122 -14.59 4.62 -1.73
N VAL A 123 -14.03 3.74 -2.57
CA VAL A 123 -12.75 4.00 -3.24
C VAL A 123 -12.86 5.16 -4.23
N CYS A 124 -13.88 5.18 -5.09
CA CYS A 124 -14.04 6.22 -6.11
C CYS A 124 -14.21 7.62 -5.49
N ILE A 125 -14.98 7.74 -4.41
CA ILE A 125 -15.22 9.03 -3.74
C ILE A 125 -14.02 9.54 -2.92
N GLN A 126 -12.91 8.80 -2.83
CA GLN A 126 -11.69 9.37 -2.25
C GLN A 126 -11.09 10.48 -3.13
N CYS A 127 -11.44 10.49 -4.41
CA CYS A 127 -10.98 11.47 -5.41
C CYS A 127 -12.13 12.18 -6.14
N HIS A 128 -13.27 11.50 -6.29
CA HIS A 128 -14.47 12.01 -6.98
C HIS A 128 -15.57 12.35 -5.96
N ASP A 129 -15.27 13.28 -5.06
CA ASP A 129 -16.15 13.72 -3.96
C ASP A 129 -16.84 15.07 -4.20
N GLN A 130 -16.68 15.66 -5.38
CA GLN A 130 -17.19 16.98 -5.76
C GLN A 130 -18.45 16.89 -6.62
#